data_AF-A0AAV1TXS8-F1
#
_entry.id   AF-A0AAV1TXS8-F1
#
_cell.length_a   1.000
_cell.length_b   1.000
_cell.length_c   1.000
_cell.angle_alpha   90.00
_cell.angle_beta   90.00
_cell.angle_gamma   90.00
#
_symmetry.space_group_name_H-M   'P 1'
#
loop_
_entity.id
_entity.type
_entity.pdbx_description
1 polymer ?
#
loop_
_entity_poly.entity_id
_entity_poly.type
_entity_poly.pdbx_seq_one_letter_code
_entity_poly.pdbx_strand_id
1 'polypeptide(L)' 'MEIESLGGSRDLLLIVDEASGCMKGFCLRVKSESEDYIRKYITMLQTQFCKKVKFVRHDGVRKFATRSL' A
#
# COMPACT_ATOMS: atom_id res chain seq x y z
N MET A 1 27.04 -0.94 12.45
CA MET A 1 26.28 -2.20 12.58
C MET A 1 24.95 -1.96 11.90
N GLU A 2 24.68 -2.60 10.76
CA GLU A 2 23.34 -2.53 10.17
C GLU A 2 22.39 -3.34 11.05
N ILE A 3 21.28 -2.74 11.45
CA ILE A 3 20.23 -3.41 12.21
C ILE A 3 19.38 -4.17 11.20
N GLU A 4 19.16 -5.46 11.44
CA GLU A 4 18.29 -6.24 10.57
C GLU A 4 16.87 -5.66 10.56
N SER A 5 16.35 -5.49 9.36
CA SER A 5 14.96 -5.12 9.14
C SER A 5 14.01 -6.17 9.72
N LEU A 6 12.85 -5.71 10.21
CA LEU A 6 11.82 -6.60 10.78
C LEU A 6 11.49 -7.76 9.82
N GLY A 7 11.73 -9.00 10.25
CA GLY A 7 11.37 -10.20 9.48
C GLY A 7 12.05 -10.33 8.11
N GLY A 8 13.20 -9.67 7.91
CA GLY A 8 13.93 -9.65 6.63
C GLY A 8 13.30 -8.76 5.55
N SER A 9 12.35 -7.90 5.91
CA SER A 9 11.66 -6.99 4.99
C SER A 9 12.57 -5.87 4.49
N ARG A 10 12.77 -5.77 3.18
CA ARG A 10 13.68 -4.77 2.59
C ARG A 10 13.00 -3.47 2.20
N ASP A 11 11.67 -3.48 2.13
CA ASP A 11 10.88 -2.33 1.67
C ASP A 11 9.69 -2.08 2.60
N LEU A 12 9.25 -0.83 2.66
CA LEU A 12 8.04 -0.41 3.38
C LEU A 12 7.05 0.16 2.37
N LEU A 13 5.84 -0.40 2.31
CA LEU A 13 4.70 0.21 1.63
C LEU A 13 3.92 1.05 2.65
N LEU A 14 3.75 2.33 2.35
CA LEU A 14 2.99 3.27 3.16
C LEU A 14 1.78 3.75 2.36
N ILE A 15 0.58 3.57 2.91
CA ILE A 15 -0.67 4.06 2.33
C ILE A 15 -1.26 5.10 3.26
N VAL A 16 -1.69 6.23 2.68
CA VAL A 16 -2.31 7.35 3.40
C VAL A 16 -3.71 7.57 2.82
N ASP A 17 -4.72 7.53 3.67
CA ASP A 17 -6.05 8.04 3.34
C ASP A 17 -6.09 9.54 3.61
N GLU A 18 -6.10 10.33 2.55
CA GLU A 18 -6.08 11.80 2.62
C GLU A 18 -7.31 12.40 3.27
N ALA A 19 -8.46 11.72 3.20
CA ALA A 19 -9.69 12.25 3.77
C ALA A 19 -9.68 12.20 5.30
N SER A 20 -9.10 11.14 5.89
CA SER A 20 -9.05 10.94 7.34
C SER A 20 -7.68 11.23 7.96
N GLY A 21 -6.63 11.33 7.16
CA GLY A 21 -5.24 11.35 7.63
C GLY A 21 -4.75 10.00 8.15
N CYS A 22 -5.54 8.92 8.05
CA CYS A 22 -5.13 7.61 8.50
C CYS A 22 -3.97 7.07 7.66
N MET A 23 -3.00 6.44 8.33
CA MET A 23 -1.85 5.84 7.68
C MET A 23 -1.79 4.34 7.98
N LYS A 24 -1.42 3.54 6.98
CA LYS A 24 -1.17 2.11 7.12
C LYS A 24 0.15 1.73 6.48
N GLY A 25 1.04 1.12 7.27
CA GLY A 25 2.32 0.60 6.81
C GLY A 25 2.32 -0.92 6.66
N PHE A 26 2.99 -1.42 5.63
CA PHE A 26 3.22 -2.85 5.38
C PHE A 26 4.71 -3.08 5.12
N CYS A 27 5.33 -3.95 5.93
CA CYS A 27 6.69 -4.41 5.68
C CYS A 27 6.67 -5.44 4.55
N LEU A 28 7.41 -5.18 3.48
CA LEU A 28 7.48 -6.05 2.31
C LEU A 28 8.80 -6.80 2.28
N ARG A 29 8.74 -8.10 1.99
CA ARG A 29 9.95 -8.89 1.72
C ARG A 29 10.45 -8.65 0.31
N VAL A 30 9.51 -8.48 -0.63
CA VAL A 30 9.80 -8.15 -2.02
C VAL A 30 8.82 -7.09 -2.55
N LYS A 31 9.30 -6.20 -3.44
CA LYS A 31 8.49 -5.09 -3.97
C LYS A 31 7.22 -5.53 -4.72
N SER A 32 7.17 -6.76 -5.25
CA SER A 32 6.01 -7.29 -5.99
C SER A 32 4.81 -7.56 -5.09
N GLU A 33 4.99 -7.72 -3.78
CA GLU A 33 3.89 -7.92 -2.82
C GLU A 33 2.98 -6.68 -2.71
N SER A 34 3.46 -5.50 -3.11
CA SER A 34 2.75 -4.24 -2.89
C SER A 34 1.38 -4.19 -3.57
N GLU A 35 1.22 -4.79 -4.75
CA GLU A 35 -0.06 -4.72 -5.49
C GLU A 35 -1.19 -5.42 -4.71
N ASP A 36 -0.91 -6.61 -4.18
CA ASP A 36 -1.89 -7.37 -3.39
C ASP A 36 -2.23 -6.66 -2.07
N TYR A 37 -1.26 -6.04 -1.41
CA TYR A 37 -1.51 -5.26 -0.20
C TYR A 37 -2.37 -4.03 -0.48
N ILE A 38 -2.11 -3.30 -1.58
CA ILE A 38 -2.93 -2.15 -1.98
C ILE A 38 -4.36 -2.61 -2.30
N ARG A 39 -4.54 -3.68 -3.08
CA ARG A 39 -5.86 -4.23 -3.41
C ARG A 39 -6.64 -4.63 -2.15
N LYS A 40 -6.01 -5.37 -1.23
CA LYS A 40 -6.62 -5.75 0.05
C LYS A 40 -7.03 -4.53 0.87
N TYR A 41 -6.17 -3.51 0.93
CA TYR A 41 -6.45 -2.29 1.67
C TYR A 41 -7.62 -1.50 1.06
N ILE A 42 -7.66 -1.36 -0.27
CA ILE A 42 -8.79 -0.73 -0.98
C ILE A 42 -10.09 -1.48 -0.69
N THR A 43 -10.11 -2.81 -0.83
CA THR A 43 -11.29 -3.62 -0.53
C THR A 43 -11.74 -3.42 0.92
N MET A 44 -10.81 -3.45 1.88
CA MET A 44 -11.10 -3.21 3.29
C MET A 44 -11.75 -1.84 3.51
N LEU A 45 -11.19 -0.76 2.95
CA LEU A 45 -11.77 0.58 3.05
C LEU A 45 -13.16 0.66 2.43
N GLN A 46 -13.34 0.07 1.25
CA GLN A 46 -14.62 0.08 0.54
C GLN A 46 -15.69 -0.66 1.34
N THR A 47 -15.36 -1.81 1.93
CA THR A 47 -16.27 -2.56 2.81
C THR A 47 -16.58 -1.81 4.10
N GLN A 48 -15.56 -1.26 4.77
CA GLN A 48 -15.74 -0.59 6.06
C GLN A 48 -16.54 0.70 5.96
N PHE A 49 -16.28 1.51 4.94
CA PHE A 49 -16.88 2.84 4.80
C PHE A 49 -18.06 2.88 3.82
N CYS A 50 -18.37 1.76 3.16
CA CYS A 50 -19.38 1.69 2.09
C CYS A 50 -19.18 2.79 1.03
N LYS A 51 -17.92 3.10 0.71
CA LYS A 51 -17.52 4.17 -0.22
C LYS A 51 -16.43 3.70 -1.16
N LYS A 52 -16.58 4.02 -2.44
CA LYS A 52 -15.59 3.68 -3.45
C LYS A 52 -14.36 4.60 -3.36
N VAL A 53 -13.16 4.02 -3.26
CA VAL A 53 -11.89 4.74 -3.54
C VAL A 53 -11.93 5.30 -4.96
N LYS A 54 -11.69 6.61 -5.10
CA LYS A 54 -11.82 7.32 -6.38
C LYS A 54 -10.54 7.34 -7.20
N PHE A 55 -9.41 7.54 -6.53
CA PHE A 55 -8.09 7.60 -7.15
C PHE A 55 -7.03 7.17 -6.14
N VAL A 56 -5.93 6.62 -6.65
CA VAL A 56 -4.72 6.32 -5.89
C VAL A 56 -3.61 7.16 -6.49
N ARG A 57 -2.85 7.86 -5.63
CA ARG A 57 -1.67 8.64 -6.03
C ARG A 57 -0.42 7.89 -5.59
N HIS A 58 0.56 7.79 -6.47
CA HIS A 58 1.85 7.20 -6.18
C HIS A 58 2.96 8.04 -6.83
N ASP A 59 4.21 7.77 -6.46
CA ASP A 59 5.42 8.46 -6.89
C ASP A 59 5.83 8.26 -8.37
N GLY A 60 4.92 7.78 -9.21
CA GLY A 60 5.21 7.50 -10.62
C GLY A 60 6.01 6.24 -10.91
N VAL A 61 6.30 5.39 -9.90
CA VAL A 61 7.00 4.11 -10.17
C VAL A 61 6.15 3.21 -11.08
N ARG A 62 6.73 2.76 -12.20
CA ARG A 62 6.05 1.97 -13.26
C ARG A 62 5.22 0.79 -12.76
N LYS A 63 5.65 0.16 -11.65
CA LYS A 63 4.96 -1.00 -11.05
C LYS A 63 3.54 -0.70 -10.56
N PHE A 64 3.21 0.56 -10.33
CA PHE A 64 1.87 1.01 -9.91
C PHE A 64 1.06 1.62 -11.05
N ALA A 65 1.65 1.78 -12.24
CA ALA A 65 0.98 2.26 -13.44
C ALA A 65 0.29 1.12 -14.21
N THR A 66 -0.28 0.15 -13.50
CA THR A 66 -1.04 -0.94 -14.08
C THR A 66 -2.53 -0.58 -14.11
N ARG A 67 -3.27 -1.07 -15.13
CA ARG A 67 -4.73 -0.92 -15.17
C ARG A 67 -5.47 -1.85 -14.18
N SER A 68 -4.73 -2.60 -13.36
CA SER A 68 -5.23 -3.65 -12.46
C SER A 68 -5.51 -3.17 -11.02
N LEU A 69 -5.22 -1.91 -10.72
CA LEU A 69 -5.40 -1.23 -9.44
C LEU A 69 -6.63 -0.31 -9.45
#